data_AF-A0A8S1PIK8-F1
#
_entry.id   AF-A0A8S1PIK8-F1
#
_cell.length_a   1.000
_cell.length_b   1.000
_cell.length_c   1.000
_cell.angle_alpha   90.00
_cell.angle_beta   90.00
_cell.angle_gamma   90.00
#
_symmetry.space_group_name_H-M   'P 1'
#
loop_
_entity.id
_entity.type
_entity.pdbx_description
1 polymer ?
#
loop_
_entity_poly.entity_id
_entity_poly.type
_entity_poly.pdbx_seq_one_letter_code
_entity_poly.pdbx_strand_id
1 'polypeptide(L)'
;MKKNNKKSQTTKIKVTPCSNDRYYMDQLIDEDVYLKQNYKVVRELGRGGYGVVYKALGLNQGQIEKTKKYAIKVNFSTVSPELIFAEIGFLKLVYGKENMPQLVNLFLKDQKIYIVIEYFTYKPFITFFANFDMMQIRKYLYELLKALNILKQNGIYHRDVKPGNFLYNPKTCKGILIDYGLSEIDRSFVAKLIEKEKDLSKNNPQSDEVQEIRRKINLYNEIQKTIDQIGQNKIGTESFMPLESILHHHDQSYEVDMWAVGVIFLQFLTKKYNLFSNVRMINKPVGPKNFFYVNFILELASLFGSEQVRQICDLFEYDLKLPSVSATKPIKWKQIIHMEGFDDNAEDLLQKLLCLHPKQRIKVEDALKHPFFQTLISQELQAETNFQLEQEFNMIKQIEI
;
A
#
# COMPACT_ATOMS: atom_id res chain seq x y z
N MET A 1 -2.28 62.07 -27.43
CA MET A 1 -1.30 61.16 -26.77
C MET A 1 -2.02 59.88 -26.35
N LYS A 2 -1.51 58.73 -26.79
CA LYS A 2 -2.20 57.42 -26.82
C LYS A 2 -2.32 56.81 -25.42
N LYS A 3 -3.51 56.30 -25.08
CA LYS A 3 -3.76 55.45 -23.89
C LYS A 3 -3.13 54.07 -24.09
N ASN A 4 -2.15 53.72 -23.26
CA ASN A 4 -1.51 52.40 -23.25
C ASN A 4 -2.34 51.41 -22.41
N ASN A 5 -3.14 50.58 -23.09
CA ASN A 5 -3.73 49.36 -22.52
C ASN A 5 -2.68 48.23 -22.56
N LYS A 6 -1.96 47.99 -21.47
CA LYS A 6 -1.20 46.74 -21.28
C LYS A 6 -2.14 45.67 -20.74
N LYS A 7 -2.75 44.89 -21.63
CA LYS A 7 -3.36 43.60 -21.26
C LYS A 7 -2.23 42.66 -20.84
N SER A 8 -2.27 42.17 -19.60
CA SER A 8 -1.41 41.08 -19.14
C SER A 8 -1.74 39.82 -19.94
N GLN A 9 -0.85 39.44 -20.86
CA GLN A 9 -0.87 38.12 -21.46
C GLN A 9 -0.48 37.11 -20.37
N THR A 10 -1.47 36.51 -19.73
CA THR A 10 -1.30 35.24 -19.04
C THR A 10 -1.07 34.18 -20.11
N THR A 11 0.19 33.82 -20.31
CA THR A 11 0.61 32.64 -21.07
C THR A 11 0.04 31.42 -20.34
N LYS A 12 -1.19 31.05 -20.66
CA LYS A 12 -1.72 29.71 -20.40
C LYS A 12 -0.84 28.74 -21.17
N ILE A 13 0.11 28.12 -20.48
CA ILE A 13 0.73 26.89 -20.95
C ILE A 13 -0.42 25.88 -21.04
N LYS A 14 -0.99 25.75 -22.23
CA LYS A 14 -1.82 24.59 -22.59
C LYS A 14 -0.87 23.39 -22.52
N VAL A 15 -0.95 22.64 -21.43
CA VAL A 15 -0.45 21.27 -21.43
C VAL A 15 -1.38 20.50 -22.36
N THR A 16 -0.96 20.36 -23.61
CA THR A 16 -1.58 19.43 -24.56
C THR A 16 -1.40 18.03 -23.98
N PRO A 17 -2.46 17.22 -23.81
CA PRO A 17 -2.28 15.82 -23.44
C PRO A 17 -1.50 15.16 -24.57
N CYS A 18 -0.35 14.58 -24.26
CA CYS A 18 0.48 13.92 -25.26
C CYS A 18 -0.30 12.70 -25.79
N SER A 19 -0.90 12.85 -26.96
CA SER A 19 -1.76 11.86 -27.63
C SER A 19 -0.99 10.71 -28.27
N ASN A 20 0.33 10.59 -28.03
CA ASN A 20 1.20 9.65 -28.75
C ASN A 20 1.42 8.30 -28.05
N ASP A 21 1.05 8.13 -26.78
CA ASP A 21 1.45 6.93 -26.03
C ASP A 21 0.45 5.76 -26.14
N ARG A 22 -0.83 6.04 -26.39
CA ARG A 22 -1.78 4.98 -26.79
C ARG A 22 -1.36 4.35 -28.12
N TYR A 23 -0.87 5.19 -29.04
CA TYR A 23 -0.34 4.74 -30.32
C TYR A 23 0.87 3.81 -30.12
N TYR A 24 1.76 4.10 -29.16
CA TYR A 24 2.90 3.24 -28.84
C TYR A 24 2.51 1.85 -28.31
N MET A 25 1.52 1.75 -27.40
CA MET A 25 1.08 0.43 -26.91
C MET A 25 0.27 -0.34 -27.95
N ASP A 26 -0.59 0.34 -28.71
CA ASP A 26 -1.34 -0.31 -29.78
C ASP A 26 -0.37 -0.80 -30.87
N GLN A 27 0.67 -0.03 -31.22
CA GLN A 27 1.75 -0.46 -32.12
C GLN A 27 2.55 -1.65 -31.56
N LEU A 28 2.99 -1.61 -30.30
CA LEU A 28 3.76 -2.68 -29.71
C LEU A 28 2.97 -3.99 -29.62
N ILE A 29 1.67 -3.91 -29.32
CA ILE A 29 0.78 -5.06 -29.37
C ILE A 29 0.65 -5.57 -30.81
N ASP A 30 0.55 -4.68 -31.79
CA ASP A 30 0.44 -5.08 -33.19
C ASP A 30 1.71 -5.71 -33.76
N GLU A 31 2.88 -5.31 -33.28
CA GLU A 31 4.21 -5.81 -33.68
C GLU A 31 4.61 -7.09 -32.93
N ASP A 32 4.07 -7.34 -31.74
CA ASP A 32 4.34 -8.56 -30.97
C ASP A 32 3.19 -9.57 -31.09
N VAL A 33 3.45 -10.67 -31.81
CA VAL A 33 2.46 -11.74 -32.08
C VAL A 33 1.83 -12.27 -30.80
N TYR A 34 2.61 -12.46 -29.73
CA TYR A 34 2.08 -12.97 -28.46
C TYR A 34 1.15 -11.94 -27.82
N LEU A 35 1.55 -10.67 -27.77
CA LEU A 35 0.70 -9.62 -27.19
C LEU A 35 -0.58 -9.42 -27.99
N LYS A 36 -0.49 -9.40 -29.32
CA LYS A 36 -1.64 -9.30 -30.23
C LYS A 36 -2.67 -10.40 -30.02
N GLN A 37 -2.21 -11.62 -29.75
CA GLN A 37 -3.07 -12.79 -29.61
C GLN A 37 -3.70 -12.92 -28.22
N ASN A 38 -3.12 -12.28 -27.20
CA ASN A 38 -3.51 -12.45 -25.79
C ASN A 38 -4.10 -11.19 -25.13
N TYR A 39 -3.80 -9.98 -25.64
CA TYR A 39 -4.19 -8.74 -24.99
C TYR A 39 -4.74 -7.70 -25.97
N LYS A 40 -5.82 -7.03 -25.54
CA LYS A 40 -6.32 -5.81 -26.18
C LYS A 40 -6.32 -4.66 -25.19
N VAL A 41 -5.44 -3.68 -25.38
CA VAL A 41 -5.41 -2.48 -24.54
C VAL A 41 -6.68 -1.65 -24.73
N VAL A 42 -7.22 -1.17 -23.61
CA VAL A 42 -8.48 -0.42 -23.54
C VAL A 42 -8.20 1.05 -23.25
N ARG A 43 -7.45 1.33 -22.17
CA ARG A 43 -7.14 2.69 -21.72
C ARG A 43 -5.96 2.71 -20.75
N GLU A 44 -5.31 3.85 -20.64
CA GLU A 44 -4.39 4.15 -19.54
C GLU A 44 -5.18 4.18 -18.21
N LEU A 45 -4.62 3.57 -17.17
CA LEU A 45 -5.10 3.61 -15.79
C LEU A 45 -4.38 4.69 -14.99
N GLY A 46 -3.09 4.87 -15.25
CA GLY A 46 -2.26 5.89 -14.62
C GLY A 46 -0.82 5.84 -15.10
N ARG A 47 -0.08 6.90 -14.76
CA ARG A 47 1.32 7.09 -15.11
C ARG A 47 2.06 7.66 -13.90
N GLY A 48 3.20 7.06 -13.59
CA GLY A 48 4.07 7.47 -12.50
C GLY A 48 5.51 7.59 -12.96
N GLY A 49 6.43 7.83 -12.01
CA GLY A 49 7.86 7.93 -12.31
C GLY A 49 8.50 6.63 -12.81
N TYR A 50 7.87 5.48 -12.52
CA TYR A 50 8.38 4.16 -12.88
C TYR A 50 7.82 3.60 -14.19
N GLY A 51 6.74 4.18 -14.73
CA GLY A 51 6.11 3.63 -15.92
C GLY A 51 4.66 4.04 -16.10
N VAL A 52 4.00 3.32 -17.00
CA VAL A 52 2.59 3.51 -17.36
C VAL A 52 1.83 2.21 -17.11
N VAL A 53 0.61 2.31 -16.58
CA VAL A 53 -0.26 1.17 -16.36
C VAL A 53 -1.46 1.26 -17.29
N TYR A 54 -1.72 0.19 -18.04
CA TYR A 54 -2.85 0.10 -18.97
C TYR A 54 -3.85 -0.95 -18.51
N LYS A 55 -5.14 -0.68 -18.73
CA LYS A 55 -6.18 -1.70 -18.66
C LYS A 55 -6.23 -2.42 -20.00
N ALA A 56 -6.21 -3.75 -19.97
CA ALA A 56 -6.39 -4.60 -21.13
C ALA A 56 -7.52 -5.63 -20.93
N LEU A 57 -8.08 -6.12 -22.02
CA LEU A 57 -8.93 -7.31 -22.07
C LEU A 57 -8.09 -8.51 -22.52
N GLY A 58 -8.42 -9.69 -21.99
CA GLY A 58 -7.87 -10.94 -22.48
C GLY A 58 -8.44 -11.31 -23.84
N LEU A 59 -7.62 -11.97 -24.64
CA LEU A 59 -7.98 -12.55 -25.90
C LEU A 59 -7.77 -14.07 -25.84
N ASN A 60 -8.65 -14.84 -26.47
CA ASN A 60 -8.49 -16.26 -26.72
C ASN A 60 -8.55 -16.47 -28.23
N GLN A 61 -7.43 -16.89 -28.85
CA GLN A 61 -7.28 -17.00 -30.30
C GLN A 61 -7.73 -15.71 -31.05
N GLY A 62 -7.37 -14.55 -30.51
CA GLY A 62 -7.71 -13.23 -31.08
C GLY A 62 -9.14 -12.75 -30.82
N GLN A 63 -10.00 -13.55 -30.16
CA GLN A 63 -11.35 -13.13 -29.77
C GLN A 63 -11.39 -12.60 -28.35
N ILE A 64 -12.15 -11.53 -28.11
CA ILE A 64 -12.25 -10.87 -26.79
C ILE A 64 -12.92 -11.80 -25.78
N GLU A 65 -12.17 -12.18 -24.74
CA GLU A 65 -12.68 -12.88 -23.58
C GLU A 65 -13.06 -11.86 -22.50
N LYS A 66 -14.32 -11.39 -22.49
CA LYS A 66 -14.78 -10.26 -21.65
C LYS A 66 -14.60 -10.48 -20.13
N THR A 67 -14.50 -11.73 -19.70
CA THR A 67 -14.29 -12.13 -18.30
C THR A 67 -12.86 -11.88 -17.84
N LYS A 68 -11.88 -11.96 -18.75
CA LYS A 68 -10.47 -11.72 -18.44
C LYS A 68 -10.09 -10.27 -18.67
N LYS A 69 -9.61 -9.62 -17.62
CA LYS A 69 -9.16 -8.22 -17.63
C LYS A 69 -7.83 -8.16 -16.94
N TYR A 70 -6.94 -7.32 -17.45
CA TYR A 70 -5.57 -7.20 -16.95
C TYR A 70 -5.18 -5.75 -16.71
N ALA A 71 -4.29 -5.53 -15.75
CA ALA A 71 -3.50 -4.32 -15.66
C ALA A 71 -2.08 -4.64 -16.13
N ILE A 72 -1.63 -3.95 -17.18
CA ILE A 72 -0.31 -4.14 -17.78
C ILE A 72 0.53 -2.93 -17.39
N LYS A 73 1.50 -3.13 -16.50
CA LYS A 73 2.50 -2.11 -16.14
C LYS A 73 3.68 -2.22 -17.08
N VAL A 74 4.00 -1.10 -17.74
CA VAL A 74 5.14 -0.95 -18.64
C VAL A 74 6.14 -0.05 -17.96
N ASN A 75 7.26 -0.63 -17.53
CA ASN A 75 8.32 0.15 -16.89
C ASN A 75 9.11 0.94 -17.94
N PHE A 76 9.53 2.16 -17.59
CA PHE A 76 10.42 2.92 -18.46
C PHE A 76 11.82 2.31 -18.46
N SER A 77 12.52 2.37 -19.60
CA SER A 77 13.90 1.88 -19.73
C SER A 77 14.90 2.63 -18.83
N THR A 78 14.53 3.79 -18.33
CA THR A 78 15.32 4.60 -17.38
C THR A 78 15.21 4.10 -15.94
N VAL A 79 14.26 3.21 -15.63
CA VAL A 79 14.13 2.63 -14.30
C VAL A 79 15.19 1.55 -14.12
N SER A 80 15.88 1.57 -12.98
CA SER A 80 16.86 0.55 -12.62
C SER A 80 16.22 -0.85 -12.67
N PRO A 81 16.82 -1.82 -13.37
CA PRO A 81 16.34 -3.20 -13.39
C PRO A 81 16.19 -3.80 -12.00
N GLU A 82 17.10 -3.47 -11.08
CA GLU A 82 17.07 -3.86 -9.68
C GLU A 82 15.74 -3.49 -9.04
N LEU A 83 15.26 -2.26 -9.25
CA LEU A 83 13.97 -1.83 -8.69
C LEU A 83 12.79 -2.66 -9.17
N ILE A 84 12.81 -3.01 -10.45
CA ILE A 84 11.76 -3.81 -11.08
C ILE A 84 11.83 -5.25 -10.56
N PHE A 85 13.04 -5.81 -10.41
CA PHE A 85 13.23 -7.15 -9.85
C PHE A 85 12.78 -7.26 -8.40
N ALA A 86 13.07 -6.26 -7.56
CA ALA A 86 12.57 -6.24 -6.19
C ALA A 86 11.03 -6.24 -6.15
N GLU A 87 10.38 -5.39 -6.95
CA GLU A 87 8.91 -5.34 -7.04
C GLU A 87 8.31 -6.68 -7.50
N ILE A 88 8.90 -7.32 -8.52
CA ILE A 88 8.49 -8.65 -8.98
C ILE A 88 8.70 -9.71 -7.91
N GLY A 89 9.81 -9.63 -7.16
CA GLY A 89 10.11 -10.54 -6.06
C GLY A 89 9.05 -10.49 -4.97
N PHE A 90 8.64 -9.28 -4.56
CA PHE A 90 7.54 -9.10 -3.60
C PHE A 90 6.22 -9.65 -4.13
N LEU A 91 5.87 -9.39 -5.41
CA LEU A 91 4.68 -9.96 -6.05
C LEU A 91 4.68 -11.50 -6.02
N LYS A 92 5.84 -12.13 -6.23
CA LYS A 92 5.99 -13.59 -6.17
C LYS A 92 5.81 -14.13 -4.74
N LEU A 93 6.32 -13.44 -3.72
CA LEU A 93 6.17 -13.85 -2.32
C LEU A 93 4.71 -13.87 -1.85
N VAL A 94 3.87 -13.01 -2.42
CA VAL A 94 2.44 -12.88 -2.05
C VAL A 94 1.49 -13.49 -3.07
N TYR A 95 2.02 -14.15 -4.11
CA TYR A 95 1.23 -14.77 -5.17
C TYR A 95 0.25 -15.81 -4.63
N GLY A 96 -0.97 -15.84 -5.19
CA GLY A 96 -2.03 -16.77 -4.79
C GLY A 96 -2.71 -16.43 -3.46
N LYS A 97 -2.34 -15.32 -2.80
CA LYS A 97 -3.02 -14.84 -1.59
C LYS A 97 -4.20 -13.97 -1.97
N GLU A 98 -5.32 -14.13 -1.25
CA GLU A 98 -6.45 -13.19 -1.34
C GLU A 98 -5.98 -11.79 -0.95
N ASN A 99 -6.66 -10.73 -1.42
CA ASN A 99 -6.30 -9.33 -1.17
C ASN A 99 -4.93 -8.88 -1.74
N MET A 100 -4.25 -9.73 -2.52
CA MET A 100 -2.97 -9.43 -3.18
C MET A 100 -3.10 -9.41 -4.70
N PRO A 101 -2.24 -8.67 -5.42
CA PRO A 101 -2.23 -8.64 -6.87
C PRO A 101 -1.80 -10.00 -7.42
N GLN A 102 -2.55 -10.54 -8.38
CA GLN A 102 -2.25 -11.82 -9.00
C GLN A 102 -1.39 -11.60 -10.23
N LEU A 103 -0.12 -12.01 -10.16
CA LEU A 103 0.82 -11.97 -11.28
C LEU A 103 0.43 -13.01 -12.34
N VAL A 104 0.09 -12.55 -13.54
CA VAL A 104 -0.34 -13.41 -14.65
C VAL A 104 0.85 -13.71 -15.56
N ASN A 105 1.62 -12.68 -15.91
CA ASN A 105 2.76 -12.85 -16.81
C ASN A 105 3.82 -11.75 -16.63
N LEU A 106 5.05 -12.06 -17.03
CA LEU A 106 6.19 -11.15 -17.08
C LEU A 106 6.91 -11.35 -18.41
N PHE A 107 7.15 -10.28 -19.16
CA PHE A 107 7.92 -10.37 -20.39
C PHE A 107 8.82 -9.14 -20.62
N LEU A 108 9.91 -9.37 -21.34
CA LEU A 108 10.88 -8.36 -21.76
C LEU A 108 10.72 -8.12 -23.27
N LYS A 109 10.45 -6.89 -23.65
CA LYS A 109 10.34 -6.49 -25.07
C LYS A 109 10.91 -5.08 -25.23
N ASP A 110 11.76 -4.88 -26.25
CA ASP A 110 12.39 -3.59 -26.55
C ASP A 110 13.05 -2.94 -25.33
N GLN A 111 13.75 -3.75 -24.54
CA GLN A 111 14.43 -3.35 -23.29
C GLN A 111 13.48 -2.79 -22.21
N LYS A 112 12.18 -3.06 -22.31
CA LYS A 112 11.17 -2.71 -21.32
C LYS A 112 10.59 -3.97 -20.69
N ILE A 113 10.40 -3.92 -19.37
CA ILE A 113 9.78 -4.99 -18.61
C ILE A 113 8.28 -4.70 -18.47
N TYR A 114 7.48 -5.70 -18.84
CA TYR A 114 6.03 -5.68 -18.76
C TYR A 114 5.57 -6.63 -17.68
N ILE A 115 4.84 -6.09 -16.71
CA ILE A 115 4.24 -6.86 -15.61
C ILE A 115 2.74 -6.91 -15.88
N VAL A 116 2.22 -8.10 -16.10
CA VAL A 116 0.79 -8.34 -16.31
C VAL A 116 0.19 -8.91 -15.03
N ILE A 117 -0.75 -8.19 -14.44
CA ILE A 117 -1.52 -8.65 -13.29
C ILE A 117 -3.01 -8.72 -13.65
N GLU A 118 -3.78 -9.52 -12.91
CA GLU A 118 -5.23 -9.50 -13.00
C GLU A 118 -5.78 -8.10 -12.68
N TYR A 119 -6.74 -7.63 -13.48
CA TYR A 119 -7.36 -6.33 -13.25
C TYR A 119 -8.40 -6.43 -12.14
N PHE A 120 -8.08 -5.82 -11.00
CA PHE A 120 -9.06 -5.60 -9.96
C PHE A 120 -10.00 -4.44 -10.33
N THR A 121 -11.31 -4.65 -10.21
CA THR A 121 -12.29 -3.58 -10.45
C THR A 121 -12.43 -2.73 -9.20
N TYR A 122 -12.09 -1.45 -9.29
CA TYR A 122 -12.08 -0.52 -8.15
C TYR A 122 -12.75 0.82 -8.48
N LYS A 123 -12.94 1.64 -7.44
CA LYS A 123 -13.29 3.06 -7.56
C LYS A 123 -12.18 3.92 -6.97
N PRO A 124 -11.86 5.10 -7.56
CA PRO A 124 -10.90 6.01 -6.93
C PRO A 124 -11.40 6.46 -5.57
N PHE A 125 -10.54 6.45 -4.55
CA PHE A 125 -10.89 6.76 -3.16
C PHE A 125 -11.67 8.07 -3.00
N ILE A 126 -11.24 9.13 -3.70
CA ILE A 126 -11.87 10.45 -3.67
C ILE A 126 -13.37 10.43 -4.07
N THR A 127 -13.80 9.43 -4.83
CA THR A 127 -15.19 9.31 -5.30
C THR A 127 -16.16 8.81 -4.25
N PHE A 128 -15.67 8.25 -3.14
CA PHE A 128 -16.54 7.64 -2.12
C PHE A 128 -16.19 8.01 -0.68
N PHE A 129 -14.94 8.37 -0.36
CA PHE A 129 -14.49 8.48 1.04
C PHE A 129 -15.33 9.44 1.90
N ALA A 130 -15.73 10.60 1.36
CA ALA A 130 -16.50 11.60 2.10
C ALA A 130 -17.96 11.18 2.40
N ASN A 131 -18.45 10.18 1.66
CA ASN A 131 -19.83 9.71 1.71
C ASN A 131 -19.97 8.34 2.39
N PHE A 132 -18.86 7.72 2.79
CA PHE A 132 -18.94 6.45 3.49
C PHE A 132 -19.53 6.62 4.89
N ASP A 133 -20.42 5.70 5.26
CA ASP A 133 -20.85 5.51 6.64
C ASP A 133 -19.83 4.69 7.45
N MET A 134 -20.06 4.56 8.75
CA MET A 134 -19.15 3.84 9.65
C MET A 134 -19.00 2.35 9.29
N MET A 135 -20.07 1.70 8.81
CA MET A 135 -20.00 0.29 8.41
C MET A 135 -19.14 0.11 7.16
N GLN A 136 -19.26 1.01 6.18
CA GLN A 136 -18.44 1.00 4.97
C GLN A 136 -16.97 1.29 5.29
N ILE A 137 -16.69 2.22 6.22
CA ILE A 137 -15.33 2.48 6.71
C ILE A 137 -14.76 1.24 7.41
N ARG A 138 -15.54 0.61 8.28
CA ARG A 138 -15.16 -0.65 8.95
C ARG A 138 -14.78 -1.72 7.94
N LYS A 139 -15.59 -1.93 6.89
CA LYS A 139 -15.29 -2.90 5.81
C LYS A 139 -14.02 -2.55 5.04
N TYR A 140 -13.83 -1.27 4.71
CA TYR A 140 -12.61 -0.81 4.02
C TYR A 140 -11.36 -1.09 4.86
N LEU A 141 -11.35 -0.68 6.13
CA LEU A 141 -10.21 -0.86 7.02
C LEU A 141 -9.93 -2.33 7.29
N TYR A 142 -10.98 -3.15 7.44
CA TYR A 142 -10.84 -4.58 7.64
C TYR A 142 -10.15 -5.28 6.46
N GLU A 143 -10.57 -4.98 5.22
CA GLU A 143 -9.91 -5.51 4.03
C GLU A 143 -8.45 -5.03 3.89
N LEU A 144 -8.17 -3.77 4.25
CA LEU A 144 -6.80 -3.25 4.27
C LEU A 144 -5.93 -3.97 5.31
N LEU A 145 -6.45 -4.17 6.52
CA LEU A 145 -5.77 -4.90 7.58
C LEU A 145 -5.53 -6.37 7.21
N LYS A 146 -6.47 -7.03 6.50
CA LYS A 146 -6.26 -8.38 5.96
C LYS A 146 -5.09 -8.42 4.99
N ALA A 147 -4.99 -7.45 4.07
CA ALA A 147 -3.84 -7.35 3.18
C ALA A 147 -2.52 -7.16 3.95
N LEU A 148 -2.48 -6.25 4.93
CA LEU A 148 -1.28 -6.03 5.75
C LEU A 148 -0.89 -7.26 6.58
N ASN A 149 -1.86 -8.01 7.08
CA ASN A 149 -1.61 -9.24 7.80
C ASN A 149 -0.97 -10.30 6.88
N ILE A 150 -1.41 -10.38 5.62
CA ILE A 150 -0.78 -11.26 4.63
C ILE A 150 0.66 -10.83 4.36
N LEU A 151 0.96 -9.53 4.23
CA LEU A 151 2.35 -9.07 4.08
C LEU A 151 3.20 -9.46 5.28
N LYS A 152 2.70 -9.22 6.50
CA LYS A 152 3.38 -9.59 7.74
C LYS A 152 3.66 -11.10 7.83
N GLN A 153 2.70 -11.94 7.48
CA GLN A 153 2.86 -13.39 7.42
C GLN A 153 3.89 -13.86 6.39
N ASN A 154 4.24 -12.99 5.43
CA ASN A 154 5.29 -13.24 4.45
C ASN A 154 6.54 -12.36 4.69
N GLY A 155 6.73 -11.83 5.90
CA GLY A 155 7.94 -11.10 6.26
C GLY A 155 8.13 -9.78 5.52
N ILE A 156 7.04 -9.14 5.10
CA ILE A 156 7.04 -7.91 4.30
C ILE A 156 6.33 -6.80 5.06
N TYR A 157 6.90 -5.61 5.07
CA TYR A 157 6.19 -4.37 5.40
C TYR A 157 6.24 -3.44 4.19
N HIS A 158 5.11 -2.79 3.89
CA HIS A 158 4.84 -2.15 2.62
C HIS A 158 5.50 -0.77 2.48
N ARG A 159 5.51 0.02 3.56
CA ARG A 159 6.12 1.36 3.68
C ARG A 159 5.51 2.50 2.86
N ASP A 160 4.44 2.23 2.11
CA ASP A 160 3.73 3.24 1.32
C ASP A 160 2.22 2.96 1.28
N VAL A 161 1.68 2.53 2.42
CA VAL A 161 0.25 2.32 2.58
C VAL A 161 -0.45 3.68 2.48
N LYS A 162 -1.33 3.80 1.49
CA LYS A 162 -2.13 4.99 1.23
C LYS A 162 -3.34 4.63 0.37
N PRO A 163 -4.38 5.47 0.28
CA PRO A 163 -5.55 5.17 -0.54
C PRO A 163 -5.24 4.97 -2.03
N GLY A 164 -4.16 5.58 -2.55
CA GLY A 164 -3.71 5.37 -3.93
C GLY A 164 -3.17 3.96 -4.22
N ASN A 165 -2.69 3.28 -3.19
CA ASN A 165 -2.11 1.93 -3.29
C ASN A 165 -3.06 0.83 -2.80
N PHE A 166 -4.24 1.18 -2.27
CA PHE A 166 -5.27 0.22 -1.91
C PHE A 166 -6.46 0.33 -2.86
N LEU A 167 -6.49 -0.55 -3.86
CA LEU A 167 -7.59 -0.58 -4.82
C LEU A 167 -8.82 -1.20 -4.15
N TYR A 168 -9.85 -0.40 -3.93
CA TYR A 168 -11.06 -0.83 -3.24
C TYR A 168 -12.30 -0.77 -4.13
N ASN A 169 -13.19 -1.75 -3.98
CA ASN A 169 -14.48 -1.79 -4.63
C ASN A 169 -15.61 -1.59 -3.60
N PRO A 170 -16.22 -0.40 -3.54
CA PRO A 170 -17.31 -0.10 -2.61
C PRO A 170 -18.54 -0.99 -2.75
N LYS A 171 -18.76 -1.61 -3.91
CA LYS A 171 -19.92 -2.47 -4.15
C LYS A 171 -19.71 -3.87 -3.58
N THR A 172 -18.55 -4.46 -3.87
CA THR A 172 -18.23 -5.83 -3.41
C THR A 172 -17.60 -5.83 -2.02
N CYS A 173 -17.24 -4.66 -1.49
CA CYS A 173 -16.52 -4.49 -0.23
C CYS A 173 -15.20 -5.28 -0.17
N LYS A 174 -14.52 -5.43 -1.32
CA LYS A 174 -13.21 -6.10 -1.43
C LYS A 174 -12.14 -5.08 -1.80
N GLY A 175 -10.90 -5.33 -1.36
CA GLY A 175 -9.76 -4.52 -1.77
C GLY A 175 -8.47 -5.31 -1.98
N ILE A 176 -7.56 -4.76 -2.77
CA ILE A 176 -6.21 -5.29 -2.93
C ILE A 176 -5.17 -4.20 -2.69
N LEU A 177 -4.06 -4.57 -2.05
CA LEU A 177 -2.93 -3.68 -1.82
C LEU A 177 -1.91 -3.85 -2.96
N ILE A 178 -1.50 -2.77 -3.60
CA ILE A 178 -0.62 -2.74 -4.78
C ILE A 178 0.62 -1.89 -4.52
N ASP A 179 1.60 -1.99 -5.42
CA ASP A 179 2.83 -1.17 -5.46
C ASP A 179 3.82 -1.44 -4.31
N TYR A 180 4.64 -2.47 -4.51
CA TYR A 180 5.69 -2.89 -3.58
C TYR A 180 7.04 -2.19 -3.83
N GLY A 181 7.07 -1.10 -4.61
CA GLY A 181 8.31 -0.45 -5.02
C GLY A 181 9.13 0.19 -3.89
N LEU A 182 8.55 0.31 -2.70
CA LEU A 182 9.17 0.81 -1.47
C LEU A 182 9.18 -0.21 -0.33
N SER A 183 8.68 -1.43 -0.57
CA SER A 183 8.58 -2.46 0.47
C SER A 183 9.95 -2.98 0.89
N GLU A 184 10.02 -3.51 2.12
CA GLU A 184 11.23 -4.09 2.69
C GLU A 184 10.96 -5.45 3.32
N ILE A 185 12.06 -6.19 3.55
CA ILE A 185 12.05 -7.51 4.15
C ILE A 185 12.33 -7.38 5.66
N ASP A 186 11.54 -8.10 6.45
CA ASP A 186 11.86 -8.36 7.84
C ASP A 186 12.96 -9.43 7.95
N ARG A 187 14.17 -8.99 8.26
CA ARG A 187 15.33 -9.89 8.43
C ARG A 187 15.12 -10.91 9.56
N SER A 188 14.36 -10.57 10.59
CA SER A 188 14.05 -11.51 11.68
C SER A 188 13.11 -12.63 11.23
N PHE A 189 12.20 -12.32 10.30
CA PHE A 189 11.35 -13.34 9.65
C PHE A 189 12.20 -14.32 8.83
N VAL A 190 13.13 -13.80 8.01
CA VAL A 190 14.02 -14.64 7.19
C VAL A 190 14.93 -15.51 8.07
N ALA A 191 15.45 -14.98 9.18
CA ALA A 191 16.25 -15.74 10.13
C ALA A 191 15.48 -16.94 10.72
N LYS A 192 14.24 -16.72 11.17
CA LYS A 192 13.35 -17.79 11.66
C LYS A 192 13.03 -18.81 10.58
N LEU A 193 12.88 -18.37 9.33
CA LEU A 193 12.64 -19.26 8.20
C LEU A 193 13.84 -20.15 7.90
N ILE A 194 15.07 -19.62 8.01
CA ILE A 194 16.33 -20.39 7.90
C ILE A 194 16.46 -21.41 9.03
N GLU A 195 16.11 -21.04 10.27
CA GLU A 195 16.09 -21.97 11.40
C GLU A 195 15.09 -23.12 11.16
N LYS A 196 13.87 -22.79 10.73
CA LYS A 196 12.85 -23.78 10.37
C LYS A 196 13.34 -24.73 9.26
N GLU A 197 13.99 -24.21 8.23
CA GLU A 197 14.58 -25.02 7.14
C GLU A 197 15.60 -26.02 7.69
N LYS A 198 16.53 -25.56 8.54
CA LYS A 198 17.57 -26.41 9.14
C LYS A 198 16.97 -27.53 9.97
N ASP A 199 15.92 -27.26 10.74
CA ASP A 199 15.27 -28.26 11.58
C ASP A 199 14.52 -29.30 10.75
N LEU A 200 13.76 -28.89 9.73
CA LEU A 200 13.06 -29.82 8.84
C LEU A 200 14.02 -30.66 7.98
N SER A 201 15.11 -30.04 7.53
CA SER A 201 16.16 -30.71 6.73
C SER A 201 16.86 -31.83 7.48
N LYS A 202 16.91 -31.82 8.82
CA LYS A 202 17.45 -32.94 9.61
C LYS A 202 16.63 -34.23 9.42
N ASN A 203 15.32 -34.09 9.23
CA ASN A 203 14.41 -35.23 9.11
C ASN A 203 14.26 -35.69 7.65
N ASN A 204 13.96 -34.78 6.73
CA ASN A 204 13.82 -35.09 5.30
C ASN A 204 14.22 -33.90 4.41
N PRO A 205 15.49 -33.83 3.96
CA PRO A 205 16.00 -32.73 3.13
C PRO A 205 15.35 -32.59 1.76
N GLN A 206 14.66 -33.64 1.28
CA GLN A 206 14.03 -33.70 -0.05
C GLN A 206 12.51 -33.53 0.01
N SER A 207 11.94 -33.27 1.19
CA SER A 207 10.52 -32.96 1.32
C SER A 207 10.13 -31.70 0.54
N ASP A 208 8.93 -31.69 -0.02
CA ASP A 208 8.40 -30.54 -0.76
C ASP A 208 8.37 -29.26 0.10
N GLU A 209 8.09 -29.39 1.40
CA GLU A 209 8.12 -28.25 2.35
C GLU A 209 9.52 -27.64 2.46
N VAL A 210 10.57 -28.46 2.62
CA VAL A 210 11.96 -27.97 2.68
C VAL A 210 12.35 -27.30 1.38
N GLN A 211 12.03 -27.91 0.23
CA GLN A 211 12.36 -27.33 -1.08
C GLN A 211 11.64 -25.99 -1.30
N GLU A 212 10.40 -25.87 -0.88
CA GLU A 212 9.64 -24.62 -0.95
C GLU A 212 10.22 -23.54 -0.03
N ILE A 213 10.59 -23.89 1.20
CA ILE A 213 11.26 -22.96 2.12
C ILE A 213 12.58 -22.46 1.53
N ARG A 214 13.39 -23.35 0.94
CA ARG A 214 14.66 -22.97 0.27
C ARG A 214 14.43 -21.99 -0.89
N ARG A 215 13.43 -22.24 -1.74
CA ARG A 215 13.06 -21.31 -2.83
C ARG A 215 12.70 -19.93 -2.28
N LYS A 216 11.93 -19.87 -1.21
CA LYS A 216 11.57 -18.60 -0.55
C LYS A 216 12.78 -17.88 0.02
N ILE A 217 13.65 -18.59 0.76
CA ILE A 217 14.89 -18.01 1.30
C ILE A 217 15.76 -17.42 0.19
N ASN A 218 15.93 -18.15 -0.92
CA ASN A 218 16.68 -17.65 -2.07
C ASN A 218 16.05 -16.37 -2.65
N LEU A 219 14.72 -16.34 -2.79
CA LEU A 219 14.01 -15.17 -3.27
C LEU A 219 14.16 -13.96 -2.32
N TYR A 220 14.07 -14.16 -1.00
CA TYR A 220 14.34 -13.09 -0.03
C TYR A 220 15.76 -12.53 -0.17
N ASN A 221 16.76 -13.41 -0.34
CA ASN A 221 18.15 -12.99 -0.49
C ASN A 221 18.37 -12.19 -1.79
N GLU A 222 17.73 -12.61 -2.89
CA GLU A 222 17.78 -11.87 -4.17
C GLU A 222 17.16 -10.48 -4.03
N ILE A 223 15.97 -10.38 -3.42
CA ILE A 223 15.31 -9.10 -3.17
C ILE A 223 16.17 -8.22 -2.26
N GLN A 224 16.71 -8.75 -1.16
CA GLN A 224 17.52 -7.98 -0.23
C GLN A 224 18.79 -7.45 -0.89
N LYS A 225 19.50 -8.28 -1.64
CA LYS A 225 20.69 -7.87 -2.41
C LYS A 225 20.38 -6.70 -3.34
N THR A 226 19.21 -6.78 -3.97
CA THR A 226 18.72 -5.77 -4.90
C THR A 226 18.44 -4.44 -4.17
N ILE A 227 17.73 -4.48 -3.05
CA ILE A 227 17.46 -3.31 -2.19
C ILE A 227 18.78 -2.66 -1.70
N ASP A 228 19.73 -3.48 -1.26
CA ASP A 228 21.03 -2.99 -0.76
C ASP A 228 21.83 -2.26 -1.85
N GLN A 229 21.72 -2.68 -3.11
CA GLN A 229 22.37 -2.01 -4.25
C GLN A 229 21.78 -0.64 -4.59
N ILE A 230 20.46 -0.48 -4.40
CA ILE A 230 19.75 0.77 -4.68
C ILE A 230 20.00 1.81 -3.58
N GLY A 231 20.24 1.35 -2.35
CA GLY A 231 20.40 2.18 -1.16
C GLY A 231 19.05 2.54 -0.50
N GLN A 232 19.08 2.72 0.82
CA GLN A 232 17.89 2.85 1.68
C GLN A 232 17.22 4.25 1.68
N ASN A 233 17.55 5.13 0.73
CA ASN A 233 17.00 6.50 0.71
C ASN A 233 15.56 6.60 0.19
N LYS A 234 14.82 5.50 0.19
CA LYS A 234 13.46 5.42 -0.30
C LYS A 234 12.48 5.65 0.84
N ILE A 235 11.74 6.74 0.71
CA ILE A 235 10.81 7.24 1.70
C ILE A 235 9.41 7.16 1.10
N GLY A 236 8.44 6.72 1.91
CA GLY A 236 7.03 6.64 1.53
C GLY A 236 6.41 8.00 1.28
N THR A 237 5.11 8.01 1.00
CA THR A 237 4.34 9.26 0.86
C THR A 237 4.29 10.00 2.20
N GLU A 238 4.92 11.18 2.27
CA GLU A 238 5.16 11.92 3.51
C GLU A 238 3.94 12.07 4.43
N SER A 239 2.77 12.37 3.88
CA SER A 239 1.54 12.57 4.65
C SER A 239 1.00 11.31 5.35
N PHE A 240 1.53 10.13 5.03
CA PHE A 240 1.14 8.84 5.64
C PHE A 240 2.25 8.24 6.48
N MET A 241 3.40 8.90 6.59
CA MET A 241 4.53 8.37 7.34
C MET A 241 4.39 8.64 8.83
N PRO A 242 4.81 7.70 9.69
CA PRO A 242 4.95 7.94 11.11
C PRO A 242 6.20 8.79 11.40
N LEU A 243 6.28 9.27 12.64
CA LEU A 243 7.37 10.15 13.09
C LEU A 243 8.74 9.45 12.97
N GLU A 244 8.86 8.18 13.33
CA GLU A 244 10.12 7.42 13.22
C GLU A 244 10.66 7.31 11.79
N SER A 245 9.78 7.20 10.79
CA SER A 245 10.18 7.16 9.38
C SER A 245 10.65 8.53 8.90
N ILE A 246 9.98 9.60 9.35
CA ILE A 246 10.31 10.98 9.00
C ILE A 246 11.63 11.42 9.63
N LEU A 247 11.91 10.97 10.86
CA LEU A 247 13.19 11.23 11.54
C LEU A 247 14.33 10.32 11.04
N HIS A 248 14.07 9.51 10.00
CA HIS A 248 15.04 8.57 9.41
C HIS A 248 15.60 7.56 10.43
N HIS A 249 14.81 7.18 11.43
CA HIS A 249 15.22 6.15 12.37
C HIS A 249 15.30 4.79 11.69
N HIS A 250 16.35 4.02 11.97
CA HIS A 250 16.65 2.76 11.28
C HIS A 250 15.78 1.59 11.75
N ASP A 251 15.27 1.61 12.98
CA ASP A 251 14.39 0.56 13.52
C ASP A 251 12.94 0.73 13.06
N GLN A 252 12.69 0.50 11.76
CA GLN A 252 11.35 0.43 11.19
C GLN A 252 10.85 -1.02 11.16
N SER A 253 9.54 -1.18 11.28
CA SER A 253 8.86 -2.48 11.39
C SER A 253 7.43 -2.35 10.84
N TYR A 254 6.65 -3.43 10.89
CA TYR A 254 5.26 -3.47 10.38
C TYR A 254 4.36 -2.35 10.90
N GLU A 255 4.69 -1.80 12.06
CA GLU A 255 3.98 -0.74 12.74
C GLU A 255 3.96 0.57 11.93
N VAL A 256 4.90 0.77 10.99
CA VAL A 256 4.85 1.94 10.08
C VAL A 256 3.62 1.92 9.19
N ASP A 257 3.22 0.73 8.71
CA ASP A 257 2.01 0.56 7.90
C ASP A 257 0.75 0.76 8.75
N MET A 258 0.79 0.38 10.03
CA MET A 258 -0.32 0.56 10.96
C MET A 258 -0.61 2.03 11.25
N TRP A 259 0.43 2.88 11.31
CA TRP A 259 0.24 4.32 11.40
C TRP A 259 -0.50 4.86 10.17
N ALA A 260 -0.09 4.43 8.97
CA ALA A 260 -0.72 4.86 7.73
C ALA A 260 -2.20 4.44 7.66
N VAL A 261 -2.57 3.26 8.19
CA VAL A 261 -3.98 2.87 8.38
C VAL A 261 -4.70 3.85 9.29
N GLY A 262 -4.09 4.29 10.40
CA GLY A 262 -4.63 5.32 11.28
C GLY A 262 -4.86 6.66 10.57
N VAL A 263 -3.93 7.08 9.72
CA VAL A 263 -4.09 8.29 8.89
C VAL A 263 -5.26 8.15 7.93
N ILE A 264 -5.39 7.01 7.25
CA ILE A 264 -6.53 6.72 6.35
C ILE A 264 -7.85 6.73 7.13
N PHE A 265 -7.88 6.12 8.31
CA PHE A 265 -9.07 6.13 9.16
C PHE A 265 -9.45 7.56 9.55
N LEU A 266 -8.48 8.38 9.94
CA LEU A 266 -8.72 9.78 10.25
C LEU A 266 -9.23 10.58 9.04
N GLN A 267 -8.78 10.28 7.81
CA GLN A 267 -9.28 10.91 6.58
C GLN A 267 -10.79 10.64 6.38
N PHE A 268 -11.22 9.40 6.65
CA PHE A 268 -12.64 9.05 6.61
C PHE A 268 -13.43 9.80 7.69
N LEU A 269 -12.99 9.73 8.94
CA LEU A 269 -13.68 10.30 10.11
C LEU A 269 -13.85 11.82 10.00
N THR A 270 -12.84 12.51 9.45
CA THR A 270 -12.86 13.96 9.28
C THR A 270 -13.40 14.42 7.92
N LYS A 271 -13.59 13.49 6.98
CA LYS A 271 -13.90 13.76 5.57
C LYS A 271 -12.88 14.69 4.89
N LYS A 272 -11.65 14.72 5.39
CA LYS A 272 -10.55 15.54 4.84
C LYS A 272 -9.53 14.65 4.15
N TYR A 273 -9.34 14.86 2.85
CA TYR A 273 -8.39 14.06 2.05
C TYR A 273 -6.92 14.40 2.36
N ASN A 274 -6.55 15.67 2.53
CA ASN A 274 -5.16 16.05 2.83
C ASN A 274 -5.04 16.54 4.28
N LEU A 275 -4.92 15.62 5.24
CA LEU A 275 -4.78 15.95 6.66
C LEU A 275 -3.46 16.67 6.95
N PHE A 276 -2.35 16.12 6.46
CA PHE A 276 -0.99 16.63 6.65
C PHE A 276 -0.49 17.29 5.37
N SER A 277 -1.22 18.30 4.88
CA SER A 277 -0.98 18.91 3.56
C SER A 277 0.17 19.92 3.52
N ASN A 278 0.62 20.40 4.68
CA ASN A 278 1.73 21.36 4.80
C ASN A 278 3.07 20.67 5.09
N VAL A 279 3.11 19.34 4.96
CA VAL A 279 4.37 18.59 4.88
C VAL A 279 4.97 18.91 3.51
N ARG A 280 5.71 20.01 3.46
CA ARG A 280 6.62 20.32 2.36
C ARG A 280 7.99 20.43 2.96
N MET A 281 8.95 19.67 2.44
CA MET A 281 10.37 19.95 2.64
C MET A 281 10.63 21.41 2.20
N ILE A 282 10.95 22.28 3.15
CA ILE A 282 11.46 23.61 2.84
C ILE A 282 12.99 23.49 2.72
N ASN A 283 13.49 23.71 1.50
CA ASN A 283 14.89 23.81 1.05
C ASN A 283 15.62 22.52 0.60
N LYS A 284 16.07 22.53 -0.67
CA LYS A 284 17.30 21.89 -1.15
C LYS A 284 18.30 23.03 -1.46
N PRO A 285 19.64 22.87 -1.38
CA PRO A 285 20.50 22.43 -0.27
C PRO A 285 21.56 23.50 0.10
N VAL A 286 21.98 23.61 1.37
CA VAL A 286 23.42 23.79 1.75
C VAL A 286 23.64 23.26 3.18
N GLY A 287 24.38 22.16 3.32
CA GLY A 287 24.94 21.69 4.59
C GLY A 287 24.24 20.48 5.27
N PRO A 288 24.94 19.73 6.14
CA PRO A 288 24.55 18.37 6.52
C PRO A 288 23.53 18.28 7.68
N LYS A 289 22.99 19.40 8.18
CA LYS A 289 22.37 19.43 9.52
C LYS A 289 21.13 20.32 9.73
N ASN A 290 20.38 20.72 8.70
CA ASN A 290 19.16 21.53 8.90
C ASN A 290 18.01 21.08 8.00
N PHE A 291 17.44 19.91 8.28
CA PHE A 291 16.16 19.46 7.70
C PHE A 291 15.05 19.79 8.68
N PHE A 292 14.05 20.58 8.28
CA PHE A 292 12.91 20.91 9.14
C PHE A 292 11.65 20.21 8.63
N TYR A 293 11.31 19.09 9.25
CA TYR A 293 9.93 18.59 9.31
C TYR A 293 9.10 19.39 10.33
N VAL A 294 9.53 20.61 10.70
CA VAL A 294 8.95 21.42 11.78
C VAL A 294 7.45 21.59 11.60
N ASN A 295 6.96 21.88 10.39
CA ASN A 295 5.52 22.00 10.16
C ASN A 295 4.77 20.69 10.46
N PHE A 296 5.31 19.54 10.04
CA PHE A 296 4.71 18.25 10.35
C PHE A 296 4.76 17.95 11.85
N ILE A 297 5.89 18.22 12.50
CA ILE A 297 6.06 18.00 13.94
C ILE A 297 5.14 18.94 14.75
N LEU A 298 4.91 20.17 14.27
CA LEU A 298 3.94 21.10 14.84
C LEU A 298 2.50 20.60 14.63
N GLU A 299 2.17 20.07 13.44
CA GLU A 299 0.88 19.43 13.19
C GLU A 299 0.67 18.24 14.13
N LEU A 300 1.67 17.36 14.29
CA LEU A 300 1.64 16.28 15.27
C LEU A 300 1.50 16.82 16.71
N ALA A 301 2.26 17.84 17.09
CA ALA A 301 2.17 18.44 18.43
C ALA A 301 0.77 19.03 18.69
N SER A 302 0.11 19.57 17.67
CA SER A 302 -1.27 20.07 17.79
C SER A 302 -2.30 18.96 18.02
N LEU A 303 -2.01 17.72 17.58
CA LEU A 303 -2.89 16.56 17.76
C LEU A 303 -2.54 15.79 19.05
N PHE A 304 -1.28 15.44 19.24
CA PHE A 304 -0.80 14.56 20.31
C PHE A 304 -0.26 15.32 21.53
N GLY A 305 -0.20 16.64 21.46
CA GLY A 305 0.43 17.48 22.47
C GLY A 305 1.95 17.57 22.30
N SER A 306 2.49 18.76 22.55
CA SER A 306 3.91 19.05 22.36
C SER A 306 4.86 18.23 23.23
N GLU A 307 4.43 17.84 24.43
CA GLU A 307 5.26 17.06 25.36
C GLU A 307 5.47 15.61 24.87
N GLN A 308 4.40 14.95 24.42
CA GLN A 308 4.48 13.58 23.91
C GLN A 308 5.34 13.51 22.66
N VAL A 309 5.18 14.47 21.73
CA VAL A 309 6.00 14.53 20.52
C VAL A 309 7.47 14.74 20.87
N ARG A 310 7.78 15.62 21.84
CA ARG A 310 9.16 15.83 22.30
C ARG A 310 9.78 14.56 22.89
N GLN A 311 9.05 13.86 23.77
CA GLN A 311 9.52 12.59 24.34
C GLN A 311 9.87 11.55 23.26
N ILE A 312 9.12 11.51 22.18
CA ILE A 312 9.38 10.60 21.05
C ILE A 312 10.57 11.06 20.21
N CYS A 313 10.74 12.37 19.99
CA CYS A 313 11.95 12.90 19.35
C CYS A 313 13.21 12.60 20.19
N ASP A 314 13.13 12.77 21.50
CA ASP A 314 14.23 12.45 22.43
C ASP A 314 14.55 10.95 22.39
N LEU A 315 13.54 10.08 22.34
CA LEU A 315 13.69 8.63 22.20
C LEU A 315 14.45 8.24 20.92
N PHE A 316 14.28 9.00 19.84
CA PHE A 316 14.97 8.78 18.57
C PHE A 316 16.25 9.61 18.41
N GLU A 317 16.77 10.17 19.52
CA GLU A 317 17.99 10.98 19.55
C GLU A 317 17.97 12.16 18.58
N TYR A 318 16.78 12.66 18.26
CA TYR A 318 16.60 13.77 17.34
C TYR A 318 16.55 15.09 18.13
N ASP A 319 17.62 15.90 18.01
CA ASP A 319 17.70 17.23 18.62
C ASP A 319 16.69 18.19 17.96
N LEU A 320 15.46 18.11 18.44
CA LEU A 320 14.36 18.91 17.93
C LEU A 320 14.46 20.32 18.49
N LYS A 321 15.09 21.20 17.71
CA LYS A 321 15.03 22.66 17.92
C LYS A 321 13.67 23.20 17.50
N LEU A 322 12.62 22.86 18.27
CA LEU A 322 11.34 23.53 18.11
C LEU A 322 11.53 25.02 18.38
N PRO A 323 10.83 25.91 17.63
CA PRO A 323 10.48 27.22 18.16
C PRO A 323 9.88 27.06 19.56
N SER A 324 9.80 28.09 20.38
CA SER A 324 9.10 28.00 21.67
C SER A 324 7.60 27.75 21.45
N VAL A 325 7.23 26.50 21.11
CA VAL A 325 5.85 26.07 20.92
C VAL A 325 5.23 26.11 22.29
N SER A 326 4.19 26.92 22.44
CA SER A 326 3.39 26.92 23.66
C SER A 326 2.95 25.48 23.96
N ALA A 327 3.04 25.08 25.23
CA ALA A 327 2.67 23.73 25.64
C ALA A 327 1.24 23.41 25.17
N THR A 328 1.10 22.44 24.28
CA THR A 328 -0.19 21.98 23.76
C THR A 328 -0.53 20.64 24.41
N LYS A 329 -1.81 20.48 24.76
CA LYS A 329 -2.33 19.21 25.28
C LYS A 329 -2.81 18.34 24.10
N PRO A 330 -2.78 17.01 24.24
CA PRO A 330 -3.39 16.12 23.25
C PRO A 330 -4.87 16.46 23.06
N ILE A 331 -5.33 16.42 21.81
CA ILE A 331 -6.74 16.62 21.51
C ILE A 331 -7.56 15.42 21.99
N LYS A 332 -8.83 15.66 22.30
CA LYS A 332 -9.80 14.58 22.46
C LYS A 332 -10.48 14.36 21.11
N TRP A 333 -10.38 13.17 20.54
CA TRP A 333 -10.89 12.88 19.19
C TRP A 333 -12.37 13.22 19.03
N LYS A 334 -13.19 12.94 20.05
CA LYS A 334 -14.61 13.32 20.12
C LYS A 334 -14.89 14.82 19.99
N GLN A 335 -13.92 15.69 20.24
CA GLN A 335 -14.09 17.14 20.07
C GLN A 335 -13.97 17.58 18.61
N ILE A 336 -13.30 16.81 17.76
CA ILE A 336 -13.02 17.18 16.36
C ILE A 336 -13.69 16.24 15.34
N ILE A 337 -14.09 15.05 15.75
CA ILE A 337 -14.79 14.08 14.91
C ILE A 337 -16.28 14.12 15.27
N HIS A 338 -17.08 14.57 14.30
CA HIS A 338 -18.53 14.68 14.41
C HIS A 338 -19.25 13.67 13.51
N MET A 339 -18.55 12.63 13.06
CA MET A 339 -19.10 11.61 12.19
C MET A 339 -20.09 10.73 12.95
N GLU A 340 -21.25 10.47 12.37
CA GLU A 340 -22.21 9.52 12.89
C GLU A 340 -21.61 8.10 12.99
N GLY A 341 -21.85 7.43 14.12
CA GLY A 341 -21.30 6.10 14.40
C GLY A 341 -19.86 6.10 14.93
N PHE A 342 -19.25 7.26 15.20
CA PHE A 342 -17.98 7.34 15.92
C PHE A 342 -18.17 7.06 17.41
N ASP A 343 -18.13 5.77 17.75
CA ASP A 343 -18.29 5.24 19.11
C ASP A 343 -16.95 5.05 19.84
N ASP A 344 -17.02 4.55 21.08
CA ASP A 344 -15.83 4.30 21.92
C ASP A 344 -14.85 3.30 21.28
N ASN A 345 -15.35 2.31 20.53
CA ASN A 345 -14.50 1.33 19.85
C ASN A 345 -13.77 1.94 18.65
N ALA A 346 -14.42 2.85 17.92
CA ALA A 346 -13.80 3.59 16.82
C ALA A 346 -12.73 4.55 17.34
N GLU A 347 -13.01 5.26 18.44
CA GLU A 347 -12.04 6.14 19.10
C GLU A 347 -10.84 5.36 19.63
N ASP A 348 -11.07 4.24 20.33
CA ASP A 348 -10.02 3.38 20.88
C ASP A 348 -9.12 2.78 19.79
N LEU A 349 -9.71 2.28 18.70
CA LEU A 349 -8.92 1.78 17.56
C LEU A 349 -8.08 2.90 16.92
N LEU A 350 -8.67 4.09 16.72
CA LEU A 350 -7.96 5.24 16.15
C LEU A 350 -6.77 5.65 17.02
N GLN A 351 -6.96 5.72 18.34
CA GLN A 351 -5.88 6.05 19.29
C GLN A 351 -4.74 5.02 19.24
N LYS A 352 -5.09 3.73 19.15
CA LYS A 352 -4.13 2.63 19.06
C LYS A 352 -3.35 2.58 17.75
N LEU A 353 -3.99 2.96 16.64
CA LEU A 353 -3.34 3.10 15.32
C LEU A 353 -2.43 4.33 15.26
N LEU A 354 -2.93 5.47 15.74
CA LEU A 354 -2.19 6.74 15.81
C LEU A 354 -1.38 6.87 17.11
N CYS A 355 -0.76 5.77 17.56
CA CYS A 355 0.18 5.79 18.67
C CYS A 355 1.55 6.27 18.17
N LEU A 356 2.10 7.32 18.79
CA LEU A 356 3.40 7.87 18.40
C LEU A 356 4.54 6.87 18.65
N HIS A 357 4.50 6.11 19.75
CA HIS A 357 5.55 5.14 20.06
C HIS A 357 5.35 3.87 19.24
N PRO A 358 6.25 3.50 18.30
CA PRO A 358 6.03 2.38 17.38
C PRO A 358 5.82 1.05 18.12
N LYS A 359 6.63 0.74 19.14
CA LYS A 359 6.48 -0.53 19.90
C LYS A 359 5.18 -0.65 20.72
N GLN A 360 4.47 0.46 20.94
CA GLN A 360 3.18 0.48 21.65
C GLN A 360 1.99 0.56 20.68
N ARG A 361 2.25 0.85 19.41
CA ARG A 361 1.24 0.89 18.35
C ARG A 361 0.64 -0.50 18.15
N ILE A 362 -0.67 -0.54 17.92
CA ILE A 362 -1.38 -1.81 17.74
C ILE A 362 -0.82 -2.60 16.55
N LYS A 363 -0.64 -3.90 16.76
CA LYS A 363 -0.21 -4.83 15.71
C LYS A 363 -1.40 -5.20 14.82
N VAL A 364 -1.12 -5.60 13.59
CA VAL A 364 -2.16 -5.93 12.61
C VAL A 364 -3.07 -7.08 13.08
N GLU A 365 -2.51 -8.09 13.76
CA GLU A 365 -3.27 -9.23 14.27
C GLU A 365 -4.22 -8.83 15.39
N ASP A 366 -3.80 -7.87 16.23
CA ASP A 366 -4.61 -7.35 17.32
C ASP A 366 -5.69 -6.39 16.79
N ALA A 367 -5.35 -5.59 15.77
CA ALA A 367 -6.28 -4.72 15.08
C ALA A 367 -7.41 -5.50 14.40
N LEU A 368 -7.10 -6.63 13.74
CA LEU A 368 -8.11 -7.51 13.12
C LEU A 368 -9.08 -8.13 14.13
N LYS A 369 -8.68 -8.26 15.41
CA LYS A 369 -9.51 -8.78 16.51
C LYS A 369 -10.18 -7.67 17.32
N HIS A 370 -9.99 -6.42 16.94
CA HIS A 370 -10.47 -5.28 17.72
C HIS A 370 -12.02 -5.27 17.77
N PRO A 371 -12.64 -4.90 18.91
CA PRO A 371 -14.11 -4.80 19.03
C PRO A 371 -14.78 -3.92 17.97
N PHE A 372 -14.05 -2.94 17.44
CA PHE A 372 -14.50 -2.14 16.30
C PHE A 372 -14.92 -2.99 15.08
N PHE A 373 -14.30 -4.16 14.87
CA PHE A 373 -14.61 -5.07 13.77
C PHE A 373 -15.55 -6.22 14.16
N GLN A 374 -16.02 -6.28 15.41
CA GLN A 374 -16.77 -7.42 15.95
C GLN A 374 -17.94 -7.85 15.05
N THR A 375 -18.68 -6.89 14.49
CA THR A 375 -19.81 -7.19 13.59
C THR A 375 -19.38 -7.92 12.32
N LEU A 376 -18.21 -7.61 11.77
CA LEU A 376 -17.68 -8.26 10.57
C LEU A 376 -17.13 -9.64 10.90
N ILE A 377 -16.41 -9.75 12.02
CA ILE A 377 -15.87 -11.03 12.51
C ILE A 377 -17.02 -12.04 12.72
N SER A 378 -18.10 -11.61 13.36
CA SER A 378 -19.28 -12.46 13.55
C SER A 378 -19.93 -12.88 12.23
N GLN A 379 -19.96 -12.02 11.21
CA GLN A 379 -20.49 -12.35 9.89
C GLN A 379 -19.61 -13.35 9.14
N GLU A 380 -18.28 -13.21 9.19
CA GLU A 380 -17.35 -14.14 8.55
C GLU A 380 -17.43 -15.53 9.20
N LEU A 381 -17.43 -15.60 10.55
CA LEU A 381 -17.58 -16.87 11.26
C LEU A 381 -18.90 -17.60 10.93
N GLN A 382 -20.00 -16.85 10.80
CA GLN A 382 -21.29 -17.42 10.39
C GLN A 382 -21.25 -17.93 8.95
N ALA A 383 -20.62 -17.19 8.04
CA ALA A 383 -20.49 -17.60 6.64
C ALA A 383 -19.64 -18.88 6.49
N GLU A 384 -18.52 -18.97 7.21
CA GLU A 384 -17.68 -20.17 7.25
C GLU A 384 -18.43 -21.39 7.80
N THR A 385 -19.16 -21.20 8.91
CA THR A 385 -19.98 -22.27 9.51
C THR A 385 -21.02 -22.77 8.51
N ASN A 386 -21.74 -21.86 7.85
CA ASN A 386 -22.75 -22.23 6.85
C ASN A 386 -22.14 -22.96 5.65
N PHE A 387 -20.97 -22.51 5.17
CA PHE A 387 -20.28 -23.16 4.06
C PHE A 387 -19.84 -24.59 4.40
N GLN A 388 -19.33 -24.82 5.63
CA GLN A 388 -18.98 -26.16 6.09
C GLN A 388 -20.20 -27.07 6.16
N LEU A 389 -21.31 -26.59 6.71
CA LEU A 389 -22.58 -27.34 6.76
C LEU A 389 -23.11 -27.68 5.36
N GLU A 390 -23.00 -26.76 4.39
CA GLU A 390 -23.37 -27.04 3.00
C GLU A 390 -22.49 -28.13 2.37
N GLN A 391 -21.18 -28.13 2.64
CA GLN A 391 -20.29 -29.19 2.14
C GLN A 391 -20.64 -30.56 2.73
N GLU A 392 -20.87 -30.64 4.04
CA GLU A 392 -21.27 -31.87 4.71
C GLU A 392 -22.60 -32.39 4.17
N PHE A 393 -23.59 -31.51 3.99
CA PHE A 393 -24.88 -31.88 3.42
C PHE A 393 -24.77 -32.38 1.98
N ASN A 394 -23.91 -31.77 1.16
CA ASN A 394 -23.65 -32.23 -0.20
C ASN A 394 -22.91 -33.58 -0.24
N MET A 395 -22.02 -33.86 0.71
CA MET A 395 -21.39 -35.18 0.83
C MET A 395 -22.42 -36.25 1.22
N ILE A 396 -23.32 -35.98 2.16
CA ILE A 396 -24.37 -36.91 2.57
C ILE A 396 -25.27 -37.26 1.38
N LYS A 397 -25.68 -36.27 0.59
CA LYS A 397 -26.47 -36.49 -0.64
C LYS A 397 -25.79 -37.34 -1.71
N GLN A 398 -24.45 -37.37 -1.74
CA GLN A 398 -23.70 -38.21 -2.67
C GLN A 398 -23.57 -39.67 -2.21
N ILE A 399 -23.88 -39.97 -0.94
CA ILE A 399 -23.84 -41.32 -0.36
C ILE A 399 -25.21 -42.02 -0.49
N GLU A 400 -26.29 -41.28 -0.70
CA GLU A 400 -27.66 -41.82 -0.87
C GLU A 400 -28.03 -42.18 -2.34
N ILE A 401 -27.04 -42.23 -3.25
CA ILE A 401 -27.16 -42.71 -4.64
C ILE A 401 -26.23 -43.92 -4.81
#